data_AF-A0A7G8BWD4-F1
#
_entry.id   AF-A0A7G8BWD4-F1
#
_cell.length_a   1.000
_cell.length_b   1.000
_cell.length_c   1.000
_cell.angle_alpha   90.00
_cell.angle_beta   90.00
_cell.angle_gamma   90.00
#
_symmetry.space_group_name_H-M   'P 1'
#
loop_
_entity.id
_entity.type
_entity.pdbx_description
1 polymer ?
#
loop_
_entity_poly.entity_id
_entity_poly.type
_entity_poly.pdbx_seq_one_letter_code
_entity_poly.pdbx_strand_id
1 'polypeptide(L)'
;MRRIGLLILAVSTLTAAAADPCATAKKTLTTAEKKMYARSISSNLTQWQPPTKIRIDRAITVGSWTAVWATPSGAEQGVFFYSQNASGLKFHDVWGGYATPDEKPSIVQWVKKLDSSVPNSFAECFAEIATASH
;
A
#
# COMPACT_ATOMS: atom_id res chain seq x y z
N MET A 1 -44.41 -16.99 -48.61
CA MET A 1 -44.37 -16.39 -47.25
C MET A 1 -43.89 -17.45 -46.26
N ARG A 2 -42.70 -17.29 -45.66
CA ARG A 2 -42.25 -18.09 -44.50
C ARG A 2 -41.37 -17.20 -43.63
N ARG A 3 -41.82 -16.95 -42.40
CA ARG A 3 -41.24 -15.98 -41.46
C ARG A 3 -39.98 -16.58 -40.82
N ILE A 4 -38.85 -15.87 -40.90
CA ILE A 4 -37.63 -16.17 -40.13
C ILE A 4 -37.86 -15.62 -38.73
N GLY A 5 -37.98 -16.51 -37.74
CA GLY A 5 -38.08 -16.13 -36.33
C GLY A 5 -36.71 -15.71 -35.81
N LEU A 6 -36.57 -14.44 -35.44
CA LEU A 6 -35.36 -13.90 -34.80
C LEU A 6 -35.39 -14.27 -33.31
N LEU A 7 -34.57 -15.25 -32.90
CA LEU A 7 -34.32 -15.54 -31.49
C LEU A 7 -33.32 -14.51 -30.95
N ILE A 8 -33.82 -13.53 -30.20
CA ILE A 8 -32.98 -12.57 -29.47
C ILE A 8 -32.53 -13.24 -28.18
N LEU A 9 -31.27 -13.69 -28.12
CA LEU A 9 -30.62 -14.06 -26.85
C LEU A 9 -30.29 -12.77 -26.10
N ALA A 10 -31.01 -12.52 -25.00
CA ALA A 10 -30.63 -11.50 -24.04
C ALA A 10 -29.38 -11.98 -23.27
N VAL A 11 -28.21 -11.45 -23.62
CA VAL A 11 -26.96 -11.66 -22.88
C VAL A 11 -26.97 -10.71 -21.67
N SER A 12 -27.33 -11.22 -20.51
CA SER A 12 -27.20 -10.49 -19.24
C SER A 12 -25.72 -10.34 -18.90
N THR A 13 -25.14 -9.16 -19.12
CA THR A 13 -23.79 -8.85 -18.66
C THR A 13 -23.79 -8.73 -17.14
N LEU A 14 -23.36 -9.78 -16.44
CA LEU A 14 -23.00 -9.70 -15.03
C LEU A 14 -21.76 -8.80 -14.91
N THR A 15 -21.94 -7.57 -14.45
CA THR A 15 -20.85 -6.71 -14.02
C THR A 15 -20.25 -7.31 -12.74
N ALA A 16 -19.14 -8.02 -12.88
CA ALA A 16 -18.33 -8.42 -11.74
C ALA A 16 -17.79 -7.14 -11.08
N ALA A 17 -18.27 -6.84 -9.87
CA ALA A 17 -17.70 -5.76 -9.07
C ALA A 17 -16.24 -6.09 -8.77
N ALA A 18 -15.32 -5.20 -9.13
CA ALA A 18 -13.93 -5.34 -8.75
C ALA A 18 -13.84 -5.33 -7.21
N ALA A 19 -13.20 -6.34 -6.64
CA ALA A 19 -13.01 -6.40 -5.19
C ALA A 19 -12.17 -5.21 -4.74
N ASP A 20 -12.54 -4.58 -3.62
CA ASP A 20 -11.74 -3.50 -3.02
C ASP A 20 -10.37 -4.06 -2.62
N PRO A 21 -9.26 -3.58 -3.22
CA PRO A 21 -7.93 -4.09 -2.92
C PRO A 21 -7.52 -3.82 -1.46
N CYS A 22 -8.14 -2.84 -0.81
CA CYS A 22 -7.92 -2.49 0.59
C CYS A 22 -8.86 -3.19 1.58
N ALA A 23 -9.74 -4.10 1.15
CA ALA A 23 -10.75 -4.71 2.01
C ALA A 23 -10.17 -5.38 3.27
N THR A 24 -8.97 -5.97 3.17
CA THR A 24 -8.29 -6.66 4.28
C THR A 24 -7.24 -5.80 4.98
N ALA A 25 -7.11 -4.51 4.62
CA ALA A 25 -6.06 -3.67 5.15
C ALA A 25 -6.37 -3.23 6.58
N LYS A 26 -5.52 -3.62 7.53
CA LYS A 26 -5.51 -3.02 8.87
C LYS A 26 -4.91 -1.62 8.76
N LYS A 27 -5.66 -0.60 9.18
CA LYS A 27 -5.26 0.82 9.07
C LYS A 27 -4.75 1.45 10.38
N THR A 28 -4.75 0.69 11.47
CA THR A 28 -4.40 1.17 12.80
C THR A 28 -3.10 0.53 13.30
N LEU A 29 -2.31 1.29 14.04
CA LEU A 29 -1.13 0.80 14.74
C LEU A 29 -1.31 0.99 16.25
N THR A 30 -0.95 -0.03 17.01
CA THR A 30 -0.78 0.05 18.46
C THR A 30 0.36 0.99 18.82
N THR A 31 0.39 1.48 20.06
CA THR A 31 1.49 2.30 20.57
C THR A 31 2.84 1.58 20.50
N ALA A 32 2.85 0.26 20.70
CA ALA A 32 4.06 -0.55 20.58
C ALA A 32 4.56 -0.63 19.12
N GLU A 33 3.66 -0.86 18.17
CA GLU A 33 3.99 -0.86 16.73
C GLU A 33 4.51 0.51 16.28
N LYS A 34 3.86 1.61 16.67
CA LYS A 34 4.35 2.96 16.37
C LYS A 34 5.78 3.19 16.87
N LYS A 35 6.07 2.79 18.12
CA LYS A 35 7.43 2.88 18.68
C LYS A 35 8.44 2.00 17.93
N MET A 36 8.03 0.80 17.52
CA MET A 36 8.86 -0.11 16.72
C MET A 36 9.22 0.52 15.37
N TYR A 37 8.23 1.00 14.62
CA TYR A 37 8.47 1.64 13.32
C TYR A 37 9.29 2.92 13.45
N ALA A 38 9.00 3.79 14.43
CA ALA A 38 9.81 5.00 14.67
C ALA A 38 11.29 4.68 14.93
N ARG A 39 11.58 3.61 15.69
CA ARG A 39 12.96 3.13 15.88
C ARG A 39 13.58 2.64 14.57
N SER A 40 12.86 1.83 13.82
CA SER A 40 13.36 1.32 12.54
C SER A 40 13.65 2.46 11.55
N ILE A 41 12.75 3.44 11.45
CA ILE A 41 12.93 4.61 10.57
C ILE A 41 14.16 5.40 11.01
N SER A 42 14.27 5.73 12.31
CA SER A 42 15.43 6.42 12.90
C SER A 42 16.76 5.78 12.51
N SER A 43 16.85 4.45 12.52
CA SER A 43 18.06 3.71 12.13
C SER A 43 18.34 3.65 10.63
N ASN A 44 17.36 3.94 9.77
CA ASN A 44 17.50 3.88 8.30
C ASN A 44 17.55 5.27 7.64
N LEU A 45 17.48 6.37 8.41
CA LEU A 45 17.66 7.71 7.87
C LEU A 45 19.13 7.99 7.55
N THR A 46 19.38 8.64 6.41
CA THR A 46 20.72 9.12 6.03
C THR A 46 21.30 10.07 7.08
N GLN A 47 20.47 10.98 7.59
CA GLN A 47 20.79 11.80 8.76
C GLN A 47 20.01 11.26 9.95
N TRP A 48 20.72 10.64 10.87
CA TRP A 48 20.11 10.05 12.05
C TRP A 48 19.34 11.11 12.85
N GLN A 49 18.14 10.74 13.29
CA GLN A 49 17.35 11.50 14.25
C GLN A 49 16.83 10.54 15.31
N PRO A 50 16.63 10.98 16.57
CA PRO A 50 16.06 10.10 17.59
C PRO A 50 14.62 9.68 17.21
N PRO A 51 14.15 8.48 17.61
CA PRO A 51 12.81 7.99 17.27
C PRO A 51 11.67 8.93 17.70
N THR A 52 11.89 9.73 18.75
CA THR A 52 10.92 10.74 19.24
C THR A 52 10.72 11.92 18.27
N LYS A 53 11.61 12.09 17.30
CA LYS A 53 11.51 13.08 16.21
C LYS A 53 10.87 12.49 14.94
N ILE A 54 10.42 11.24 14.98
CA ILE A 54 9.72 10.59 13.88
C ILE A 54 8.24 10.51 14.22
N ARG A 55 7.42 11.27 13.50
CA ARG A 55 5.96 11.22 13.64
C ARG A 55 5.42 10.09 12.76
N ILE A 56 4.70 9.15 13.35
CA ILE A 56 3.99 8.08 12.63
C ILE A 56 2.53 8.50 12.44
N ASP A 57 2.14 8.72 11.19
CA ASP A 57 0.85 9.31 10.84
C ASP A 57 -0.22 8.24 10.65
N ARG A 58 0.06 7.28 9.78
CA ARG A 58 -0.83 6.16 9.46
C ARG A 58 -0.03 4.98 8.94
N ALA A 59 -0.68 3.83 8.85
CA ALA A 59 -0.12 2.68 8.17
C ALA A 59 -1.23 1.88 7.50
N ILE A 60 -0.86 1.08 6.51
CA ILE A 60 -1.66 -0.05 6.05
C ILE A 60 -0.87 -1.32 6.25
N THR A 61 -1.53 -2.34 6.78
CA THR A 61 -0.97 -3.69 6.90
C THR A 61 -1.86 -4.67 6.16
N VAL A 62 -1.27 -5.46 5.27
CA VAL A 62 -1.93 -6.57 4.56
C VAL A 62 -1.02 -7.79 4.66
N GLY A 63 -1.50 -8.84 5.34
CA GLY A 63 -0.67 -9.99 5.67
C GLY A 63 0.55 -9.58 6.50
N SER A 64 1.74 -9.95 6.05
CA SER A 64 3.02 -9.60 6.68
C SER A 64 3.60 -8.25 6.25
N TRP A 65 2.95 -7.54 5.32
CA TRP A 65 3.48 -6.31 4.73
C TRP A 65 2.83 -5.08 5.35
N THR A 66 3.64 -4.06 5.61
CA THR A 66 3.18 -2.77 6.14
C THR A 66 3.82 -1.61 5.41
N ALA A 67 3.00 -0.64 4.97
CA ALA A 67 3.46 0.67 4.52
C ALA A 67 3.15 1.68 5.62
N VAL A 68 4.14 2.45 6.06
CA VAL A 68 4.03 3.40 7.18
C VAL A 68 4.28 4.81 6.66
N TRP A 69 3.26 5.66 6.71
CA TRP A 69 3.41 7.10 6.46
C TRP A 69 4.00 7.74 7.70
N ALA A 70 5.17 8.33 7.55
CA ALA A 70 5.89 8.95 8.65
C ALA A 70 6.62 10.21 8.21
N THR A 71 6.76 11.13 9.15
CA THR A 71 7.42 12.42 8.94
C THR A 71 8.59 12.57 9.92
N PRO A 72 9.85 12.41 9.49
CA PRO A 72 11.01 12.85 10.25
C PRO A 72 10.98 14.38 10.46
N SER A 73 11.54 14.86 11.57
CA SER A 73 11.54 16.29 11.87
C SER A 73 12.36 17.06 10.85
N GLY A 74 11.76 18.08 10.22
CA GLY A 74 12.43 18.90 9.21
C GLY A 74 12.54 18.24 7.83
N ALA A 75 11.84 17.13 7.59
CA ALA A 75 11.74 16.48 6.30
C ALA A 75 10.27 16.35 5.84
N GLU A 76 10.08 16.07 4.55
CA GLU A 76 8.77 15.73 4.01
C GLU A 76 8.31 14.35 4.49
N GLN A 77 7.00 14.10 4.42
CA GLN A 77 6.44 12.79 4.73
C GLN A 77 6.89 11.78 3.67
N GLY A 78 7.38 10.63 4.14
CA GLY A 78 7.66 9.46 3.31
C GLY A 78 6.79 8.27 3.70
N VAL A 79 6.75 7.26 2.83
CA VAL A 79 6.10 5.99 3.08
C VAL A 79 7.14 4.90 3.16
N PHE A 80 7.32 4.33 4.35
CA PHE A 80 8.34 3.33 4.63
C PHE A 80 7.75 1.93 4.51
N PHE A 81 8.37 1.07 3.71
CA PHE A 81 7.89 -0.27 3.41
C PHE A 81 8.59 -1.32 4.25
N TYR A 82 7.79 -2.20 4.85
CA TYR A 82 8.23 -3.26 5.73
C TYR A 82 7.59 -4.59 5.41
N SER A 83 8.34 -5.66 5.65
CA SER A 83 7.79 -7.01 5.81
C SER A 83 8.15 -7.55 7.19
N GLN A 84 7.26 -8.33 7.80
CA GLN A 84 7.53 -9.03 9.05
C GLN A 84 7.52 -10.55 8.83
N ASN A 85 8.59 -11.22 9.22
CA ASN A 85 8.69 -12.68 9.21
C ASN A 85 9.28 -13.19 10.54
N ALA A 86 9.57 -14.49 10.63
CA ALA A 86 10.12 -15.10 11.85
C ALA A 86 11.48 -14.51 12.27
N SER A 87 12.24 -13.94 11.34
CA SER A 87 13.53 -13.26 11.62
C SER A 87 13.36 -11.82 12.10
N GLY A 88 12.12 -11.28 12.08
CA GLY A 88 11.79 -9.95 12.56
C GLY A 88 11.30 -9.00 11.47
N LEU A 89 11.41 -7.71 11.77
CA LEU A 89 10.99 -6.62 10.88
C LEU A 89 12.11 -6.31 9.87
N LYS A 90 11.81 -6.39 8.59
CA LYS A 90 12.71 -6.02 7.49
C LYS A 90 12.22 -4.73 6.85
N PHE A 91 13.09 -3.72 6.79
CA PHE A 91 12.89 -2.52 5.99
C PHE A 91 13.26 -2.81 4.54
N HIS A 92 12.48 -2.30 3.58
CA HIS A 92 12.72 -2.49 2.15
C HIS A 92 13.11 -1.20 1.47
N ASP A 93 12.24 -0.19 1.52
CA ASP A 93 12.47 1.08 0.82
C ASP A 93 11.55 2.19 1.33
N VAL A 94 11.78 3.42 0.86
CA VAL A 94 10.93 4.58 1.07
C VAL A 94 10.34 5.05 -0.25
N TRP A 95 9.02 5.20 -0.29
CA TRP A 95 8.34 5.92 -1.36
C TRP A 95 8.08 7.37 -0.94
N GLY A 96 8.20 8.30 -1.88
CA GLY A 96 7.90 9.70 -1.68
C GLY A 96 7.44 10.37 -2.96
N GLY A 97 6.84 11.54 -2.81
CA GLY A 97 6.32 12.34 -3.91
C GLY A 97 4.80 12.26 -4.06
N TYR A 98 4.34 12.93 -5.10
CA TYR A 98 2.94 12.95 -5.52
C TYR A 98 2.71 11.86 -6.57
N ALA A 99 1.51 11.28 -6.59
CA ALA A 99 1.10 10.36 -7.64
C ALA A 99 -0.30 10.64 -8.16
N THR A 100 -0.50 10.44 -9.46
CA THR A 100 -1.80 10.55 -10.14
C THR A 100 -2.45 9.18 -10.37
N PRO A 101 -3.79 9.11 -10.55
CA PRO A 101 -4.49 7.85 -10.76
C PRO A 101 -3.98 6.98 -11.93
N ASP A 102 -3.44 7.58 -12.99
CA ASP A 102 -2.86 6.86 -14.12
C ASP A 102 -1.53 6.17 -13.79
N GLU A 103 -0.87 6.54 -12.69
CA GLU A 103 0.36 5.91 -12.21
C GLU A 103 0.12 4.64 -11.39
N LYS A 104 -1.14 4.33 -11.03
CA LYS A 104 -1.49 3.13 -10.25
C LYS A 104 -0.80 1.85 -10.75
N PRO A 105 -0.80 1.50 -12.05
CA PRO A 105 -0.15 0.29 -12.53
C PRO A 105 1.37 0.28 -12.31
N SER A 106 2.02 1.42 -12.51
CA SER A 106 3.46 1.59 -12.30
C SER A 106 3.84 1.46 -10.83
N ILE A 107 3.00 2.03 -9.94
CA ILE A 107 3.18 1.90 -8.48
C ILE A 107 3.02 0.45 -8.03
N VAL A 108 2.00 -0.25 -8.51
CA VAL A 108 1.81 -1.68 -8.20
C VAL A 108 3.05 -2.48 -8.62
N GLN A 109 3.58 -2.23 -9.82
CA GLN A 109 4.79 -2.92 -10.30
C GLN A 109 6.02 -2.57 -9.46
N TRP A 110 6.17 -1.31 -9.04
CA TRP A 110 7.26 -0.90 -8.18
C TRP A 110 7.19 -1.60 -6.81
N VAL A 111 6.03 -1.60 -6.15
CA VAL A 111 5.86 -2.26 -4.84
C VAL A 111 6.16 -3.76 -4.94
N LYS A 112 5.70 -4.42 -6.00
CA LYS A 112 5.97 -5.85 -6.23
C LYS A 112 7.44 -6.19 -6.49
N LYS A 113 8.27 -5.21 -6.88
CA LYS A 113 9.71 -5.41 -7.07
C LYS A 113 10.50 -5.34 -5.76
N LEU A 114 9.91 -4.83 -4.68
CA LEU A 114 10.58 -4.73 -3.38
C LEU A 114 11.02 -6.11 -2.86
N ASP A 115 10.17 -7.12 -3.00
CA ASP A 115 10.44 -8.49 -2.57
C ASP A 115 9.41 -9.44 -3.20
N SER A 116 9.79 -10.70 -3.44
CA SER A 116 8.89 -11.71 -4.02
C SER A 116 7.70 -12.08 -3.12
N SER A 117 7.76 -11.76 -1.83
CA SER A 117 6.70 -12.07 -0.85
C SER A 117 5.58 -11.02 -0.76
N VAL A 118 5.65 -9.94 -1.55
CA VAL A 118 4.64 -8.87 -1.57
C VAL A 118 3.29 -9.41 -2.04
N PRO A 119 2.20 -9.31 -1.24
CA PRO A 119 0.87 -9.64 -1.69
C PRO A 119 0.40 -8.68 -2.79
N ASN A 120 -0.26 -9.18 -3.83
CA ASN A 120 -0.86 -8.32 -4.87
C ASN A 120 -1.83 -7.29 -4.25
N SER A 121 -2.67 -7.72 -3.30
CA SER A 121 -3.60 -6.84 -2.60
C SER A 121 -2.92 -5.72 -1.80
N PHE A 122 -1.72 -5.97 -1.26
CA PHE A 122 -0.93 -4.92 -0.60
C PHE A 122 -0.46 -3.86 -1.60
N ALA A 123 0.09 -4.29 -2.75
CA ALA A 123 0.57 -3.40 -3.79
C ALA A 123 -0.57 -2.57 -4.40
N GLU A 124 -1.71 -3.20 -4.70
CA GLU A 124 -2.91 -2.55 -5.21
C GLU A 124 -3.52 -1.59 -4.21
N CYS A 125 -3.63 -1.98 -2.93
CA CYS A 125 -4.16 -1.11 -1.88
C CYS A 125 -3.27 0.12 -1.66
N PHE A 126 -1.94 -0.07 -1.67
CA PHE A 126 -1.02 1.06 -1.58
C PHE A 126 -1.21 2.02 -2.75
N ALA A 127 -1.24 1.51 -3.98
CA ALA A 127 -1.41 2.33 -5.19
C ALA A 127 -2.74 3.10 -5.16
N GLU A 128 -3.82 2.47 -4.70
CA GLU A 128 -5.12 3.12 -4.53
C GLU A 128 -5.01 4.31 -3.55
N ILE A 129 -4.42 4.10 -2.38
CA ILE A 129 -4.29 5.14 -1.35
C ILE A 129 -3.34 6.26 -1.79
N ALA A 130 -2.22 5.91 -2.43
CA ALA A 130 -1.20 6.86 -2.88
C ALA A 130 -1.75 7.84 -3.93
N THR A 131 -2.70 7.40 -4.74
CA THR A 131 -3.26 8.17 -5.87
C THR A 131 -4.65 8.77 -5.59
N ALA A 132 -5.29 8.39 -4.47
CA ALA A 132 -6.54 8.98 -4.00
C ALA A 132 -6.35 10.13 -3.00
N SER A 133 -5.11 10.38 -2.56
CA SER A 133 -4.80 11.42 -1.57
C SER A 133 -4.72 12.79 -2.26
N HIS A 134 -5.85 13.49 -2.37
CA HIS A 134 -5.95 14.89 -2.79
C HIS A 134 -6.78 15.69 -1.78
#